data_AF-A0A2R5FP74-F1
#
_entry.id   AF-A0A2R5FP74-F1
#
_cell.length_a   1.000
_cell.length_b   1.000
_cell.length_c   1.000
_cell.angle_alpha   90.00
_cell.angle_beta   90.00
_cell.angle_gamma   90.00
#
_symmetry.space_group_name_H-M   'P 1'
#
loop_
_entity.id
_entity.type
_entity.pdbx_description
1 polymer ?
#
loop_
_entity_poly.entity_id
_entity_poly.type
_entity_poly.pdbx_seq_one_letter_code
_entity_poly.pdbx_strand_id
1 'polypeptide(L)' 'MAISQIIANITQYISEAAMRIFGPTDDAYPVIGVQPFTGEPYDEHTDDNW' A
#
# COMPACT_ATOMS: atom_id res chain seq x y z
N MET A 1 36.58 13.02 8.56
CA MET A 1 36.66 14.36 7.93
C MET A 1 35.26 14.74 7.45
N ALA A 2 34.87 16.02 7.58
CA ALA A 2 33.50 16.47 7.31
C ALA A 2 32.99 16.13 5.89
N ILE A 3 33.87 16.11 4.89
CA ILE A 3 33.53 15.78 3.50
C ILE A 3 33.07 14.32 3.35
N SER A 4 33.72 13.38 4.04
CA SER A 4 33.33 11.97 4.01
C SER A 4 31.92 11.74 4.57
N GLN A 5 31.55 12.51 5.60
CA GLN A 5 30.21 12.46 6.19
C GLN A 5 29.14 12.98 5.22
N ILE A 6 29.44 14.07 4.50
CA ILE A 6 28.52 14.66 3.52
C ILE A 6 28.26 13.67 2.37
N ILE A 7 29.32 13.03 1.85
CA ILE A 7 29.19 12.05 0.77
C ILE A 7 28.36 10.84 1.24
N ALA A 8 28.62 10.32 2.45
CA ALA A 8 27.86 9.20 3.00
C ALA A 8 26.35 9.52 3.12
N ASN A 9 26.00 10.72 3.58
CA ASN A 9 24.61 11.14 3.69
C ASN A 9 23.92 11.25 2.32
N ILE A 10 24.60 11.77 1.30
CA ILE A 10 24.08 11.86 -0.07
C ILE A 10 23.85 10.46 -0.65
N THR A 11 24.84 9.58 -0.52
CA THR A 11 24.73 8.20 -0.99
C THR A 11 23.58 7.48 -0.31
N GLN A 12 23.43 7.62 1.01
CA GLN A 12 22.31 7.02 1.76
C GLN A 12 20.96 7.51 1.23
N TYR A 13 20.78 8.83 1.08
CA TYR A 13 19.52 9.40 0.60
C TYR A 13 19.13 8.90 -0.80
N ILE A 14 20.10 8.84 -1.72
CA ILE A 14 19.87 8.34 -3.09
C ILE A 14 19.58 6.84 -3.07
N SER A 15 20.31 6.06 -2.28
CA SER A 15 20.12 4.61 -2.16
C SER A 15 18.75 4.25 -1.58
N GLU A 16 18.27 4.97 -0.56
CA GLU A 16 16.94 4.76 0.00
C GLU A 16 15.83 5.06 -1.04
N ALA A 17 15.98 6.14 -1.80
CA ALA A 17 15.05 6.46 -2.88
C ALA A 17 15.08 5.41 -4.00
N ALA A 18 16.27 4.95 -4.40
CA ALA A 18 16.43 3.91 -5.41
C ALA A 18 15.80 2.58 -4.95
N MET A 19 16.01 2.19 -3.69
CA MET A 19 15.37 1.00 -3.10
C MET A 19 13.85 1.11 -3.06
N ARG A 20 13.30 2.31 -2.88
CA ARG A 20 11.84 2.52 -2.90
C ARG A 20 11.25 2.40 -4.32
N ILE A 21 11.97 2.85 -5.34
CA ILE A 21 11.48 2.87 -6.74
C ILE A 21 11.73 1.53 -7.44
N PHE A 22 12.91 0.96 -7.24
CA PHE A 22 13.38 -0.23 -7.96
C PHE A 22 13.48 -1.47 -7.08
N GLY A 23 13.18 -1.35 -5.79
CA GLY A 23 13.11 -2.50 -4.90
C GLY A 23 11.91 -3.39 -5.23
N PRO A 24 11.90 -4.62 -4.71
CA PRO A 24 10.76 -5.52 -4.84
C PRO A 24 9.50 -4.81 -4.39
N THR A 25 8.50 -4.78 -5.26
CA THR A 25 7.21 -4.19 -4.91
C THR A 25 6.57 -5.06 -3.84
N ASP A 26 6.16 -4.46 -2.72
CA ASP A 26 5.27 -5.11 -1.75
C ASP A 26 3.82 -5.10 -2.28
N ASP A 27 3.66 -5.44 -3.57
CA ASP A 27 2.39 -5.61 -4.25
C ASP A 27 1.98 -7.08 -4.15
N ALA A 28 2.11 -7.63 -2.94
CA ALA A 28 1.53 -8.90 -2.57
C ALA A 28 0.01 -8.77 -2.35
N TYR A 29 -0.65 -7.85 -3.07
CA TYR A 29 -2.09 -7.82 -3.10
C TYR A 29 -2.56 -9.04 -3.91
N PRO A 30 -3.53 -9.80 -3.39
CA PRO A 30 -4.07 -10.91 -4.14
C PRO A 30 -4.61 -10.41 -5.48
N VAL A 31 -4.36 -11.17 -6.55
CA VAL A 31 -4.75 -10.87 -7.94
C VAL A 31 -6.26 -10.60 -8.08
N ILE A 32 -7.03 -11.01 -7.06
CA ILE A 32 -8.44 -10.72 -6.89
C ILE A 32 -8.65 -10.06 -5.52
N GLY A 33 -9.41 -8.96 -5.50
CA GLY A 33 -9.94 -8.44 -4.26
C GLY A 33 -10.89 -9.46 -3.65
N VAL A 34 -10.66 -9.86 -2.40
CA VAL A 34 -11.65 -10.66 -1.67
C VAL A 34 -12.74 -9.67 -1.24
N GLN A 35 -13.94 -9.77 -1.81
CA GLN A 35 -15.08 -8.96 -1.39
C GLN A 35 -15.42 -9.35 0.07
N PRO A 36 -15.17 -8.48 1.07
CA PRO A 36 -15.30 -8.87 2.48
C PRO A 36 -16.77 -8.98 2.93
N PHE A 37 -17.69 -8.40 2.15
CA PHE A 37 -19.13 -8.47 2.39
C PHE A 37 -19.84 -8.84 1.08
N THR A 38 -20.43 -10.02 1.04
CA THR A 38 -21.56 -10.27 0.14
C THR A 38 -22.69 -9.44 0.73
N GLY A 39 -22.90 -8.22 0.25
CA GLY A 39 -24.03 -7.41 0.70
C GLY A 39 -25.30 -8.22 0.46
N GLU A 40 -26.09 -8.48 1.50
CA GLU A 40 -27.42 -9.03 1.33
C GLU A 40 -28.20 -8.05 0.43
N PRO A 41 -28.86 -8.53 -0.64
CA PRO A 41 -29.73 -7.67 -1.43
C PRO A 41 -30.76 -7.00 -0.51
N TYR A 42 -31.02 -5.72 -0.73
CA TYR A 42 -32.09 -5.02 -0.03
C TYR A 42 -33.42 -5.72 -0.30
N ASP A 43 -34.08 -6.22 0.74
CA ASP A 43 -35.42 -6.83 0.67
C ASP A 43 -36.47 -5.77 1.03
N GLU A 44 -37.14 -5.25 0.01
CA GLU A 44 -38.18 -4.22 0.13
C GLU A 44 -39.37 -4.68 0.99
N HIS A 45 -39.56 -6.00 1.18
CA HIS A 45 -40.72 -6.54 1.90
C HIS A 45 -40.60 -6.51 3.43
N THR A 46 -39.40 -6.29 3.98
CA THR A 46 -39.19 -6.27 5.45
C THR A 46 -39.37 -4.89 6.09
N ASP A 47 -39.41 -3.81 5.31
CA ASP A 47 -39.52 -2.43 5.82
C ASP A 47 -40.98 -1.92 5.92
N ASP A 48 -41.96 -2.71 5.49
CA ASP A 48 -43.39 -2.39 5.56
C ASP A 48 -44.02 -2.63 6.95
N ASN A 49 -43.22 -3.01 7.96
CA ASN A 49 -43.70 -3.26 9.32
C ASN A 49 -43.11 -2.24 10.31
N TRP A 50 -43.59 -0.99 10.21
CA TRP A 50 -43.39 0.07 11.19
C TRP A 50 -44.56 0.17 12.17
#